data_AF-T1CY16-F1
#
_entry.id   AF-T1CY16-F1
#
_cell.length_a   1.000
_cell.length_b   1.000
_cell.length_c   1.000
_cell.angle_alpha   90.00
_cell.angle_beta   90.00
_cell.angle_gamma   90.00
#
_symmetry.space_group_name_H-M   'P 1'
#
loop_
_entity.id
_entity.type
_entity.pdbx_description
1 polymer ?
#
loop_
_entity_poly.entity_id
_entity_poly.type
_entity_poly.pdbx_seq_one_letter_code
_entity_poly.pdbx_strand_id
1 'polypeptide(L)'
;MPFAQPLRERRWVRILPGLLALWVPCALGAPIPPPAPRPVRVPGLLHQIRVLAQAGAPELALARLEKLAPRNPENPAWTSWIRERIRLLERTHQWSLIVAQLAKLPPNLPPEFITWARSRDVRALIALHDFRTARALLRNWIWIHPMGLSTRALMRIQKEVVTVYVASGDLADGETALELYRDDDPSDQGPIALREARMLIQTRHIRAAIWMLASNRTPAARLLTLKARLLGGLASPRIVAQAAAGLGADRELAPARRLQADQIAWQAFENRNHWHEALGMLERILALASEPATHLAPPRAFADELWQTLLSEGAALANRAGLVRGLGKPWITLATGLSTRHPWAALSLLAVVAHGSFSRIDRGAAASRMAHLLVHLPNGHDLLLFLFLDARAIPHPSRLPQTVREHLLTPVLASGHDRLAARLIRGWRTPPHGMAPVRWELTRLEINLYGGQIPRARRELRTDLDHCAPCPHGMRWLGAAFDLERLHLYRPALALLRTLAHEAKKARRRRELLYWIGEDESRLGHWRRAAEDYLWSAAMQNPFAMDPWAQSARFKAARALIHAGLYADALRQYEGLFNASSSPAKKALIAEKIRHLKLHLAQVAHAVNRHA
;
A
#
# COMPACT_ATOMS: atom_id res chain seq x y z
N MET A 1 28.16 9.04 -29.33
CA MET A 1 26.92 8.70 -28.59
C MET A 1 27.32 8.09 -27.25
N PRO A 2 26.83 8.60 -26.10
CA PRO A 2 27.17 8.03 -24.80
C PRO A 2 26.27 6.83 -24.46
N PHE A 3 26.86 5.65 -24.30
CA PHE A 3 26.12 4.48 -23.80
C PHE A 3 25.86 4.61 -22.28
N ALA A 4 24.58 4.65 -21.94
CA ALA A 4 23.98 4.34 -20.63
C ALA A 4 24.89 4.40 -19.39
N GLN A 5 24.84 5.56 -18.70
CA GLN A 5 24.96 5.58 -17.24
C GLN A 5 23.95 4.59 -16.61
N PRO A 6 24.26 4.01 -15.44
CA PRO A 6 23.45 2.92 -14.86
C PRO A 6 22.04 3.37 -14.45
N LEU A 7 21.16 2.38 -14.23
CA LEU A 7 19.87 2.49 -13.51
C LEU A 7 20.08 2.79 -12.01
N ARG A 8 20.90 3.80 -11.70
CA ARG A 8 21.24 4.27 -10.36
C ARG A 8 21.46 5.77 -10.38
N GLU A 9 20.39 6.54 -10.24
CA GLU A 9 20.43 7.76 -9.43
C GLU A 9 19.05 8.22 -8.95
N ARG A 10 18.71 7.84 -7.71
CA ARG A 10 17.91 8.67 -6.81
C ARG A 10 18.65 8.85 -5.47
N ARG A 11 19.64 9.73 -5.54
CA ARG A 11 20.38 10.47 -4.50
C ARG A 11 21.04 9.69 -3.33
N TRP A 12 22.30 10.05 -3.12
CA TRP A 12 23.21 9.56 -2.09
C TRP A 12 23.20 10.42 -0.82
N VAL A 13 23.71 9.86 0.29
CA VAL A 13 24.64 10.55 1.19
C VAL A 13 25.84 9.63 1.42
N ARG A 14 27.07 10.15 1.28
CA ARG A 14 28.35 9.43 1.46
C ARG A 14 28.95 9.75 2.82
N ILE A 15 29.54 8.76 3.52
CA ILE A 15 30.75 8.91 4.35
C ILE A 15 31.61 7.61 4.21
N LEU A 16 32.92 7.77 4.13
CA LEU A 16 34.03 6.78 4.07
C LEU A 16 35.13 7.27 5.07
N PRO A 17 36.26 6.57 5.32
CA PRO A 17 36.50 5.14 5.53
C PRO A 17 37.45 4.84 6.74
N GLY A 18 37.84 3.57 6.93
CA GLY A 18 38.96 3.13 7.79
C GLY A 18 38.63 1.87 8.62
N LEU A 19 39.52 0.91 8.87
CA LEU A 19 40.93 0.69 8.48
C LEU A 19 41.25 -0.83 8.46
N LEU A 20 42.41 -1.17 7.89
CA LEU A 20 43.24 -2.40 7.97
C LEU A 20 42.79 -3.50 8.97
N ALA A 21 42.57 -4.75 8.56
CA ALA A 21 43.53 -5.81 8.17
C ALA A 21 44.09 -6.63 9.35
N LEU A 22 43.95 -7.96 9.29
CA LEU A 22 45.02 -8.97 9.49
C LEU A 22 44.49 -10.41 9.35
N TRP A 23 45.37 -11.30 8.88
CA TRP A 23 45.19 -12.75 8.79
C TRP A 23 45.36 -13.44 10.15
N VAL A 24 44.83 -14.68 10.29
CA VAL A 24 45.50 -15.88 10.88
C VAL A 24 44.55 -17.10 10.71
N PRO A 25 45.06 -18.34 10.54
CA PRO A 25 44.33 -19.37 9.77
C PRO A 25 43.44 -20.32 10.60
N CYS A 26 42.76 -21.21 9.86
CA CYS A 26 41.82 -22.21 10.40
C CYS A 26 42.52 -23.26 11.29
N ALA A 27 41.86 -23.62 12.40
CA ALA A 27 42.04 -24.91 13.06
C ALA A 27 40.87 -25.83 12.65
N LEU A 28 41.19 -27.05 12.20
CA LEU A 28 40.22 -28.08 11.83
C LEU A 28 39.53 -28.62 13.10
N GLY A 29 38.20 -28.62 13.11
CA GLY A 29 37.38 -29.18 14.20
C GLY A 29 36.22 -29.99 13.63
N ALA A 30 36.11 -31.25 14.07
CA ALA A 30 35.12 -32.22 13.62
C ALA A 30 33.66 -31.78 13.89
N PRO A 31 32.66 -32.29 13.15
CA PRO A 31 31.27 -31.86 13.29
C PRO A 31 30.69 -32.20 14.67
N ILE A 32 30.27 -31.15 15.38
CA ILE A 32 29.55 -31.27 16.66
C ILE A 32 28.07 -31.62 16.36
N PRO A 33 27.50 -32.70 16.94
CA PRO A 33 26.08 -33.02 16.76
C PRO A 33 25.17 -31.94 17.36
N PRO A 34 23.97 -31.72 16.80
CA PRO A 34 23.11 -30.62 17.22
C PRO A 34 22.67 -30.76 18.69
N PRO A 35 22.76 -29.69 19.51
CA PRO A 35 22.38 -29.76 20.91
C PRO A 35 20.85 -29.91 21.08
N ALA A 36 20.44 -30.82 21.95
CA ALA A 36 19.03 -31.02 22.29
C ALA A 36 18.38 -29.74 22.86
N PRO A 37 17.10 -29.47 22.55
CA PRO A 37 16.41 -28.27 22.98
C PRO A 37 16.22 -28.24 24.51
N ARG A 38 16.74 -27.18 25.16
CA ARG A 38 16.61 -26.98 26.61
C ARG A 38 15.17 -26.59 27.01
N PRO A 39 14.66 -27.04 28.18
CA PRO A 39 13.35 -26.63 28.68
C PRO A 39 13.29 -25.13 29.02
N VAL A 40 12.19 -24.47 28.63
CA VAL A 40 12.02 -23.02 28.74
C VAL A 40 11.55 -22.61 30.14
N ARG A 41 12.28 -21.70 30.80
CA ARG A 41 11.92 -21.19 32.15
C ARG A 41 10.69 -20.26 32.10
N VAL A 42 9.67 -20.57 32.90
CA VAL A 42 8.37 -19.84 32.97
C VAL A 42 8.50 -18.32 33.20
N PRO A 43 9.40 -17.79 34.06
CA PRO A 43 9.55 -16.33 34.22
C PRO A 43 9.98 -15.62 32.93
N GLY A 44 10.85 -16.26 32.12
CA GLY A 44 11.25 -15.74 30.81
C GLY A 44 10.09 -15.73 29.81
N LEU A 45 9.19 -16.71 29.90
CA LEU A 45 8.02 -16.83 29.04
C LEU A 45 6.99 -15.71 29.30
N LEU A 46 6.62 -15.49 30.57
CA LEU A 46 5.75 -14.38 30.95
C LEU A 46 6.39 -13.02 30.64
N HIS A 47 7.71 -12.89 30.74
CA HIS A 47 8.42 -11.70 30.29
C HIS A 47 8.27 -11.49 28.77
N GLN A 48 8.46 -12.52 27.93
CA GLN A 48 8.25 -12.43 26.48
C GLN A 48 6.81 -12.03 26.12
N ILE A 49 5.81 -12.61 26.79
CA ILE A 49 4.38 -12.27 26.61
C ILE A 49 4.12 -10.81 27.01
N ARG A 50 4.66 -10.35 28.14
CA ARG A 50 4.58 -8.94 28.58
C ARG A 50 5.26 -8.00 27.59
N VAL A 51 6.40 -8.37 27.01
CA VAL A 51 7.08 -7.57 25.98
C VAL A 51 6.21 -7.42 24.73
N LEU A 52 5.52 -8.48 24.27
CA LEU A 52 4.56 -8.38 23.16
C LEU A 52 3.35 -7.48 23.51
N ALA A 53 2.78 -7.63 24.71
CA ALA A 53 1.68 -6.79 25.18
C ALA A 53 2.08 -5.32 25.35
N GLN A 54 3.25 -5.05 25.92
CA GLN A 54 3.85 -3.70 26.07
C GLN A 54 4.21 -3.08 24.72
N ALA A 55 4.67 -3.89 23.77
CA ALA A 55 4.88 -3.48 22.39
C ALA A 55 3.56 -3.15 21.67
N GLY A 56 2.38 -3.35 22.29
CA GLY A 56 1.08 -2.96 21.76
C GLY A 56 0.28 -4.10 21.12
N ALA A 57 0.68 -5.36 21.34
CA ALA A 57 0.00 -6.55 20.80
C ALA A 57 -0.59 -7.46 21.90
N PRO A 58 -1.55 -7.00 22.72
CA PRO A 58 -2.16 -7.78 23.79
C PRO A 58 -3.04 -8.96 23.34
N GLU A 59 -3.64 -8.99 22.15
CA GLU A 59 -4.41 -10.13 21.62
C GLU A 59 -3.48 -11.27 21.15
N LEU A 60 -2.37 -10.94 20.50
CA LEU A 60 -1.28 -11.86 20.19
C LEU A 60 -0.64 -12.39 21.47
N ALA A 61 -0.40 -11.50 22.44
CA ALA A 61 0.08 -11.88 23.77
C ALA A 61 -0.92 -12.80 24.49
N LEU A 62 -2.23 -12.52 24.39
CA LEU A 62 -3.30 -13.35 24.95
C LEU A 62 -3.35 -14.73 24.28
N ALA A 63 -3.32 -14.81 22.95
CA ALA A 63 -3.30 -16.08 22.22
C ALA A 63 -2.05 -16.92 22.56
N ARG A 64 -0.90 -16.28 22.77
CA ARG A 64 0.33 -16.93 23.24
C ARG A 64 0.23 -17.37 24.70
N LEU A 65 -0.41 -16.57 25.55
CA LEU A 65 -0.70 -16.86 26.96
C LEU A 65 -1.71 -18.00 27.13
N GLU A 66 -2.68 -18.16 26.24
CA GLU A 66 -3.62 -19.28 26.26
C GLU A 66 -2.97 -20.58 25.82
N LYS A 67 -2.16 -20.55 24.75
CA LYS A 67 -1.39 -21.71 24.28
C LYS A 67 -0.40 -22.27 25.33
N LEU A 68 -0.01 -21.45 26.31
CA LEU A 68 1.07 -21.74 27.25
C LEU A 68 0.59 -21.74 28.72
N ALA A 69 -0.73 -21.76 28.94
CA ALA A 69 -1.33 -21.64 30.27
C ALA A 69 -1.03 -22.86 31.18
N PRO A 70 -0.69 -22.65 32.47
CA PRO A 70 -0.59 -23.73 33.45
C PRO A 70 -1.97 -24.32 33.73
N ARG A 71 -2.09 -25.66 33.69
CA ARG A 71 -3.37 -26.37 33.84
C ARG A 71 -3.86 -26.50 35.30
N ASN A 72 -3.00 -26.32 36.30
CA ASN A 72 -3.37 -26.46 37.73
C ASN A 72 -3.60 -25.07 38.39
N PRO A 73 -4.78 -24.80 38.99
CA PRO A 73 -5.07 -23.61 39.80
C PRO A 73 -4.18 -23.43 41.04
N GLU A 74 -3.66 -24.51 41.61
CA GLU A 74 -2.78 -24.48 42.80
C GLU A 74 -1.37 -23.94 42.49
N ASN A 75 -1.03 -23.78 41.21
CA ASN A 75 0.25 -23.20 40.81
C ASN A 75 0.33 -21.75 41.33
N PRO A 76 1.37 -21.35 42.10
CA PRO A 76 1.50 -19.98 42.61
C PRO A 76 1.51 -18.90 41.50
N ALA A 77 1.90 -19.26 40.27
CA ALA A 77 1.84 -18.38 39.11
C ALA A 77 0.43 -18.21 38.51
N TRP A 78 -0.57 -19.02 38.88
CA TRP A 78 -1.92 -19.02 38.31
C TRP A 78 -2.69 -17.73 38.60
N THR A 79 -2.63 -17.22 39.83
CA THR A 79 -3.23 -15.92 40.19
C THR A 79 -2.55 -14.78 39.42
N SER A 80 -1.24 -14.86 39.20
CA SER A 80 -0.50 -13.93 38.34
C SER A 80 -0.89 -14.06 36.86
N TRP A 81 -1.19 -15.27 36.39
CA TRP A 81 -1.67 -15.57 35.04
C TRP A 81 -3.04 -14.94 34.80
N ILE A 82 -3.98 -15.09 35.73
CA ILE A 82 -5.32 -14.47 35.63
C ILE A 82 -5.25 -12.96 35.79
N ARG A 83 -4.42 -12.42 36.70
CA ARG A 83 -4.18 -10.97 36.78
C ARG A 83 -3.61 -10.42 35.48
N GLU A 84 -2.73 -11.14 34.78
CA GLU A 84 -2.29 -10.74 33.44
C GLU A 84 -3.42 -10.86 32.40
N ARG A 85 -4.14 -11.99 32.36
CA ARG A 85 -5.25 -12.22 31.41
C ARG A 85 -6.35 -11.17 31.52
N ILE A 86 -6.87 -10.91 32.72
CA ILE A 86 -7.90 -9.88 32.94
C ILE A 86 -7.36 -8.50 32.56
N ARG A 87 -6.11 -8.14 32.90
CA ARG A 87 -5.50 -6.87 32.46
C ARG A 87 -5.39 -6.74 30.94
N LEU A 88 -5.21 -7.84 30.20
CA LEU A 88 -5.23 -7.84 28.73
C LEU A 88 -6.66 -7.73 28.17
N LEU A 89 -7.63 -8.43 28.77
CA LEU A 89 -9.05 -8.35 28.38
C LEU A 89 -9.66 -6.95 28.62
N GLU A 90 -9.30 -6.30 29.74
CA GLU A 90 -9.71 -4.93 30.05
C GLU A 90 -9.17 -3.92 29.02
N ARG A 91 -7.89 -4.05 28.66
CA ARG A 91 -7.22 -3.23 27.62
C ARG A 91 -7.76 -3.46 26.21
N THR A 92 -8.54 -4.50 26.01
CA THR A 92 -9.14 -4.86 24.71
C THR A 92 -10.66 -4.66 24.69
N HIS A 93 -11.25 -4.15 25.78
CA HIS A 93 -12.71 -3.99 25.94
C HIS A 93 -13.51 -5.29 25.74
N GLN A 94 -12.88 -6.45 26.01
CA GLN A 94 -13.50 -7.76 25.86
C GLN A 94 -14.33 -8.12 27.12
N TRP A 95 -15.33 -7.29 27.40
CA TRP A 95 -16.10 -7.30 28.64
C TRP A 95 -16.85 -8.61 28.90
N SER A 96 -17.47 -9.21 27.87
CA SER A 96 -18.16 -10.50 27.98
C SER A 96 -17.23 -11.63 28.42
N LEU A 97 -15.98 -11.62 27.96
CA LEU A 97 -14.95 -12.59 28.36
C LEU A 97 -14.42 -12.34 29.78
N ILE A 98 -14.52 -11.12 30.30
CA ILE A 98 -14.21 -10.82 31.72
C ILE A 98 -15.29 -11.44 32.61
N VAL A 99 -16.57 -11.15 32.36
CA VAL A 99 -17.70 -11.71 33.14
C VAL A 99 -17.64 -13.25 33.13
N ALA A 100 -17.52 -13.85 31.94
CA ALA A 100 -17.45 -15.31 31.79
C ALA A 100 -16.21 -15.96 32.44
N GLN A 101 -15.11 -15.21 32.63
CA GLN A 101 -13.90 -15.69 33.31
C GLN A 101 -13.99 -15.50 34.84
N LEU A 102 -14.59 -14.41 35.31
CA LEU A 102 -14.72 -14.12 36.75
C LEU A 102 -15.82 -14.96 37.40
N ALA A 103 -16.87 -15.34 36.67
CA ALA A 103 -17.87 -16.31 37.11
C ALA A 103 -17.29 -17.72 37.36
N LYS A 104 -16.12 -18.04 36.80
CA LYS A 104 -15.44 -19.36 36.91
C LYS A 104 -14.29 -19.37 37.94
N LEU A 105 -14.28 -18.42 38.85
CA LEU A 105 -13.27 -18.35 39.91
C LEU A 105 -13.50 -19.45 40.97
N PRO A 106 -12.44 -20.14 41.44
CA PRO A 106 -12.51 -21.05 42.58
C PRO A 106 -13.01 -20.35 43.86
N PRO A 107 -13.69 -21.07 44.78
CA PRO A 107 -14.24 -20.47 46.00
C PRO A 107 -13.15 -20.01 46.99
N ASN A 108 -12.01 -20.72 47.05
CA ASN A 108 -10.93 -20.43 48.00
C ASN A 108 -9.90 -19.44 47.40
N LEU A 109 -10.28 -18.17 47.27
CA LEU A 109 -9.39 -17.09 46.81
C LEU A 109 -9.20 -16.00 47.87
N PRO A 110 -8.05 -15.28 47.87
CA PRO A 110 -7.81 -14.20 48.83
C PRO A 110 -8.88 -13.08 48.76
N PRO A 111 -9.35 -12.54 49.89
CA PRO A 111 -10.42 -11.51 49.91
C PRO A 111 -10.12 -10.28 49.05
N GLU A 112 -8.88 -9.80 49.02
CA GLU A 112 -8.44 -8.69 48.15
C GLU A 112 -8.66 -8.98 46.66
N PHE A 113 -8.42 -10.23 46.25
CA PHE A 113 -8.61 -10.66 44.87
C PHE A 113 -10.10 -10.71 44.51
N ILE A 114 -10.96 -11.13 45.44
CA ILE A 114 -12.42 -11.15 45.26
C ILE A 114 -12.97 -9.72 45.12
N THR A 115 -12.55 -8.79 45.98
CA THR A 115 -12.94 -7.37 45.90
C THR A 115 -12.45 -6.72 44.61
N TRP A 116 -11.21 -7.03 44.18
CA TRP A 116 -10.69 -6.60 42.89
C TRP A 116 -11.51 -7.15 41.72
N ALA A 117 -11.85 -8.44 41.72
CA ALA A 117 -12.65 -9.09 40.67
C ALA A 117 -14.04 -8.47 40.55
N ARG A 118 -14.80 -8.35 41.65
CA ARG A 118 -16.16 -7.78 41.66
C ARG A 118 -16.23 -6.38 41.04
N SER A 119 -15.24 -5.51 41.32
CA SER A 119 -15.15 -4.17 40.73
C SER A 119 -14.87 -4.15 39.21
N ARG A 120 -14.37 -5.25 38.63
CA ARG A 120 -14.16 -5.38 37.18
C ARG A 120 -15.36 -5.99 36.49
N ASP A 121 -16.06 -6.89 37.18
CA ASP A 121 -17.30 -7.50 36.72
C ASP A 121 -18.41 -6.45 36.51
N VAL A 122 -18.64 -5.57 37.48
CA VAL A 122 -19.59 -4.43 37.35
C VAL A 122 -19.28 -3.59 36.11
N ARG A 123 -18.03 -3.13 35.95
CA ARG A 123 -17.64 -2.29 34.81
C ARG A 123 -17.78 -3.00 33.46
N ALA A 124 -17.59 -4.31 33.43
CA ALA A 124 -17.84 -5.11 32.24
C ALA A 124 -19.34 -5.15 31.89
N LEU A 125 -20.21 -5.37 32.87
CA LEU A 125 -21.67 -5.39 32.68
C LEU A 125 -22.23 -4.04 32.19
N ILE A 126 -21.76 -2.93 32.76
CA ILE A 126 -22.15 -1.57 32.33
C ILE A 126 -21.81 -1.36 30.84
N ALA A 127 -20.59 -1.76 30.43
CA ALA A 127 -20.13 -1.59 29.06
C ALA A 127 -20.74 -2.58 28.04
N LEU A 128 -21.52 -3.56 28.51
CA LEU A 128 -22.31 -4.49 27.69
C LEU A 128 -23.77 -4.07 27.53
N HIS A 129 -24.18 -2.93 28.11
CA HIS A 129 -25.57 -2.52 28.27
C HIS A 129 -26.43 -3.51 29.10
N ASP A 130 -25.81 -4.43 29.87
CA ASP A 130 -26.53 -5.27 30.84
C ASP A 130 -26.71 -4.51 32.17
N PHE A 131 -27.52 -3.47 32.08
CA PHE A 131 -27.87 -2.59 33.18
C PHE A 131 -28.67 -3.28 34.28
N ARG A 132 -29.39 -4.38 33.95
CA ARG A 132 -30.14 -5.16 34.93
C ARG A 132 -29.21 -5.98 35.81
N THR A 133 -28.27 -6.71 35.22
CA THR A 133 -27.29 -7.52 35.97
C THR A 133 -26.30 -6.62 36.71
N ALA A 134 -25.88 -5.48 36.11
CA ALA A 134 -25.07 -4.48 36.81
C ALA A 134 -25.76 -3.95 38.08
N ARG A 135 -27.05 -3.55 37.99
CA ARG A 135 -27.86 -3.12 39.15
C ARG A 135 -28.02 -4.23 40.19
N ALA A 136 -28.26 -5.47 39.76
CA ALA A 136 -28.38 -6.62 40.67
C ALA A 136 -27.07 -6.91 41.43
N LEU A 137 -25.92 -6.88 40.75
CA LEU A 137 -24.60 -7.08 41.35
C LEU A 137 -24.28 -5.96 42.35
N LEU A 138 -24.49 -4.69 41.96
CA LEU A 138 -24.29 -3.54 42.85
C LEU A 138 -25.22 -3.57 44.06
N ARG A 139 -26.50 -3.91 43.89
CA ARG A 139 -27.45 -4.08 45.01
C ARG A 139 -27.03 -5.20 45.95
N ASN A 140 -26.61 -6.35 45.42
CA ASN A 140 -26.10 -7.45 46.24
C ASN A 140 -24.80 -7.06 46.99
N TRP A 141 -23.96 -6.21 46.39
CA TRP A 141 -22.74 -5.72 47.02
C TRP A 141 -23.03 -4.72 48.16
N ILE A 142 -24.01 -3.81 47.99
CA ILE A 142 -24.43 -2.86 49.03
C ILE A 142 -25.15 -3.57 50.18
N TRP A 143 -26.09 -4.48 49.88
CA TRP A 143 -27.07 -4.97 50.86
C TRP A 143 -26.84 -6.41 51.36
N ILE A 144 -26.24 -7.30 50.57
CA ILE A 144 -26.04 -8.73 50.94
C ILE A 144 -24.62 -8.98 51.48
N HIS A 145 -23.65 -8.15 51.11
CA HIS A 145 -22.27 -8.24 51.61
C HIS A 145 -21.72 -6.91 52.18
N PRO A 146 -22.39 -6.28 53.16
CA PRO A 146 -21.97 -4.97 53.72
C PRO A 146 -20.71 -5.02 54.59
N MET A 147 -20.16 -6.21 54.91
CA MET A 147 -19.03 -6.34 55.83
C MET A 147 -17.73 -5.69 55.28
N GLY A 148 -17.48 -4.45 55.69
CA GLY A 148 -16.21 -3.74 55.51
C GLY A 148 -16.14 -2.66 54.41
N LEU A 149 -17.27 -2.17 53.88
CA LEU A 149 -17.26 -1.08 52.88
C LEU A 149 -17.01 0.30 53.52
N SER A 150 -16.13 1.11 52.90
CA SER A 150 -15.83 2.48 53.34
C SER A 150 -16.62 3.55 52.57
N THR A 151 -16.77 4.76 53.13
CA THR A 151 -17.53 5.87 52.54
C THR A 151 -17.10 6.23 51.11
N ARG A 152 -15.79 6.16 50.82
CA ARG A 152 -15.27 6.39 49.46
C ARG A 152 -15.63 5.27 48.48
N ALA A 153 -15.76 4.03 48.97
CA ALA A 153 -16.23 2.92 48.14
C ALA A 153 -17.73 3.10 47.80
N LEU A 154 -18.52 3.60 48.74
CA LEU A 154 -19.95 3.88 48.56
C LEU A 154 -20.21 4.98 47.52
N MET A 155 -19.55 6.15 47.63
CA MET A 155 -19.66 7.23 46.63
C MET A 155 -19.28 6.78 45.22
N ARG A 156 -18.24 5.95 45.09
CA ARG A 156 -17.84 5.39 43.79
C ARG A 156 -18.93 4.47 43.21
N ILE A 157 -19.57 3.65 44.04
CA ILE A 157 -20.70 2.80 43.64
C ILE A 157 -21.90 3.66 43.20
N GLN A 158 -22.22 4.73 43.93
CA GLN A 158 -23.32 5.65 43.57
C GLN A 158 -23.11 6.31 42.19
N LYS A 159 -21.88 6.73 41.85
CA LYS A 159 -21.57 7.28 40.52
C LYS A 159 -21.71 6.23 39.40
N GLU A 160 -21.36 4.97 39.67
CA GLU A 160 -21.57 3.87 38.73
C GLU A 160 -23.09 3.60 38.50
N VAL A 161 -23.95 3.88 39.48
CA VAL A 161 -25.42 3.79 39.33
C VAL A 161 -25.99 4.85 38.39
N VAL A 162 -25.62 6.14 38.51
CA VAL A 162 -26.12 7.19 37.59
C VAL A 162 -25.68 6.94 36.13
N THR A 163 -24.42 6.52 35.94
CA THR A 163 -23.87 6.19 34.61
C THR A 163 -24.66 5.07 33.93
N VAL A 164 -25.15 4.10 34.71
CA VAL A 164 -26.01 3.01 34.22
C VAL A 164 -27.35 3.51 33.68
N TYR A 165 -28.03 4.39 34.41
CA TYR A 165 -29.34 4.91 33.99
C TYR A 165 -29.25 5.80 32.74
N VAL A 166 -28.26 6.71 32.66
CA VAL A 166 -28.09 7.57 31.47
C VAL A 166 -27.79 6.77 30.21
N ALA A 167 -26.95 5.72 30.31
CA ALA A 167 -26.59 4.88 29.18
C ALA A 167 -27.69 3.89 28.75
N SER A 168 -28.75 3.71 29.53
CA SER A 168 -29.85 2.79 29.23
C SER A 168 -31.02 3.42 28.48
N GLY A 169 -31.09 4.75 28.38
CA GLY A 169 -32.23 5.46 27.78
C GLY A 169 -33.53 5.27 28.55
N ASP A 170 -33.44 4.85 29.81
CA ASP A 170 -34.56 4.60 30.71
C ASP A 170 -34.97 5.94 31.35
N LEU A 171 -35.62 6.80 30.55
CA LEU A 171 -35.69 8.24 30.81
C LEU A 171 -36.40 8.61 32.13
N ALA A 172 -37.32 7.79 32.65
CA ALA A 172 -38.03 8.08 33.90
C ALA A 172 -37.16 7.84 35.15
N ASP A 173 -36.63 6.62 35.33
CA ASP A 173 -35.65 6.34 36.40
C ASP A 173 -34.34 7.14 36.19
N GLY A 174 -34.03 7.42 34.93
CA GLY A 174 -32.92 8.24 34.48
C GLY A 174 -33.08 9.72 34.83
N GLU A 175 -34.29 10.28 34.81
CA GLU A 175 -34.55 11.63 35.32
C GLU A 175 -34.35 11.69 36.83
N THR A 176 -34.84 10.73 37.63
CA THR A 176 -34.52 10.71 39.07
C THR A 176 -33.01 10.58 39.33
N ALA A 177 -32.30 9.77 38.56
CA ALA A 177 -30.84 9.64 38.66
C ALA A 177 -30.07 10.85 38.11
N LEU A 178 -30.66 11.61 37.17
CA LEU A 178 -30.10 12.82 36.59
C LEU A 178 -30.47 14.06 37.41
N GLU A 179 -31.56 14.09 38.16
CA GLU A 179 -31.88 15.14 39.15
C GLU A 179 -30.91 15.04 40.32
N LEU A 180 -30.71 13.83 40.86
CA LEU A 180 -29.61 13.47 41.79
C LEU A 180 -28.18 13.75 41.25
N TYR A 181 -28.05 14.30 40.03
CA TYR A 181 -26.82 14.71 39.36
C TYR A 181 -26.87 16.11 38.71
N ARG A 182 -28.04 16.70 38.46
CA ARG A 182 -28.25 18.04 37.85
C ARG A 182 -28.48 19.13 38.88
N ASP A 183 -28.52 18.74 40.14
CA ASP A 183 -28.00 19.58 41.20
C ASP A 183 -26.46 19.94 40.99
N ASP A 184 -25.90 19.91 39.73
CA ASP A 184 -24.58 20.36 39.13
C ASP A 184 -24.65 21.21 37.76
N ASP A 185 -24.64 20.60 36.53
CA ASP A 185 -23.93 21.15 35.29
C ASP A 185 -24.65 21.18 33.87
N PRO A 186 -24.46 22.22 32.99
CA PRO A 186 -24.96 22.28 31.57
C PRO A 186 -24.13 22.99 30.41
N SER A 187 -24.18 22.52 29.13
CA SER A 187 -24.18 23.24 27.78
C SER A 187 -23.36 22.62 26.57
N ASP A 188 -23.67 22.95 25.28
CA ASP A 188 -22.96 22.49 24.02
C ASP A 188 -23.31 23.28 22.70
N GLN A 189 -22.49 23.17 21.62
CA GLN A 189 -22.81 23.36 20.17
C GLN A 189 -21.74 22.73 19.22
N GLY A 190 -22.07 22.25 17.98
CA GLY A 190 -21.00 21.68 17.11
C GLY A 190 -21.28 20.88 15.80
N PRO A 191 -20.51 19.77 15.53
CA PRO A 191 -20.47 18.96 14.28
C PRO A 191 -21.76 18.30 13.76
N ILE A 192 -22.92 18.73 14.24
CA ILE A 192 -24.23 18.15 14.02
C ILE A 192 -24.80 18.61 12.65
N ALA A 193 -24.33 19.72 12.06
CA ALA A 193 -24.93 20.37 10.86
C ALA A 193 -24.48 19.92 9.44
N LEU A 194 -23.18 19.79 9.12
CA LEU A 194 -22.74 19.46 7.72
C LEU A 194 -23.22 18.08 7.22
N ARG A 195 -23.66 17.22 8.15
CA ARG A 195 -24.23 15.89 7.86
C ARG A 195 -25.58 15.97 7.14
N GLU A 196 -26.23 17.14 7.17
CA GLU A 196 -27.54 17.42 6.59
C GLU A 196 -27.49 17.72 5.06
N ALA A 197 -26.38 18.26 4.52
CA ALA A 197 -26.35 18.81 3.16
C ALA A 197 -26.37 17.77 2.02
N ARG A 198 -25.63 16.67 2.20
CA ARG A 198 -25.47 15.62 1.18
C ARG A 198 -26.73 14.76 1.05
N MET A 199 -27.51 14.71 2.13
CA MET A 199 -28.84 14.13 2.21
C MET A 199 -29.82 14.76 1.20
N LEU A 200 -29.49 15.92 0.61
CA LEU A 200 -30.36 16.68 -0.31
C LEU A 200 -30.00 16.57 -1.82
N ILE A 201 -28.72 16.45 -2.21
CA ILE A 201 -28.36 16.31 -3.66
C ILE A 201 -28.77 14.93 -4.19
N GLN A 202 -28.55 13.89 -3.38
CA GLN A 202 -28.73 12.49 -3.76
C GLN A 202 -30.22 12.14 -3.91
N THR A 203 -31.06 12.73 -3.06
CA THR A 203 -32.54 12.65 -3.07
C THR A 203 -33.18 13.53 -4.14
N ARG A 204 -32.40 14.02 -5.13
CA ARG A 204 -32.82 14.90 -6.24
C ARG A 204 -33.43 16.25 -5.79
N HIS A 205 -33.32 16.64 -4.52
CA HIS A 205 -33.64 17.99 -4.04
C HIS A 205 -32.52 18.99 -4.40
N ILE A 206 -32.19 19.08 -5.70
CA ILE A 206 -31.08 19.88 -6.25
C ILE A 206 -31.16 21.34 -5.81
N ARG A 207 -32.37 21.90 -5.64
CA ARG A 207 -32.58 23.28 -5.16
C ARG A 207 -32.31 23.45 -3.66
N ALA A 208 -32.80 22.55 -2.80
CA ALA A 208 -32.59 22.63 -1.34
C ALA A 208 -31.11 22.46 -0.97
N ALA A 209 -30.40 21.57 -1.68
CA ALA A 209 -28.95 21.44 -1.55
C ALA A 209 -28.19 22.71 -1.94
N ILE A 210 -28.58 23.37 -3.04
CA ILE A 210 -27.98 24.65 -3.46
C ILE A 210 -28.26 25.74 -2.42
N TRP A 211 -29.46 25.77 -1.81
CA TRP A 211 -29.82 26.74 -0.77
C TRP A 211 -28.99 26.58 0.50
N MET A 212 -28.95 25.38 1.08
CA MET A 212 -28.23 25.15 2.35
C MET A 212 -26.70 25.26 2.18
N LEU A 213 -26.18 25.11 0.95
CA LEU A 213 -24.78 25.37 0.61
C LEU A 213 -24.50 26.83 0.24
N ALA A 214 -25.49 27.71 0.10
CA ALA A 214 -25.30 29.09 -0.36
C ALA A 214 -24.39 29.91 0.57
N SER A 215 -24.52 29.72 1.88
CA SER A 215 -23.66 30.36 2.90
C SER A 215 -22.26 29.72 3.01
N ASN A 216 -21.99 28.62 2.29
CA ASN A 216 -20.76 27.84 2.40
C ASN A 216 -19.83 28.06 1.18
N ARG A 217 -18.87 28.99 1.32
CA ARG A 217 -17.98 29.42 0.23
C ARG A 217 -16.86 28.44 -0.17
N THR A 218 -16.88 27.19 0.29
CA THR A 218 -15.78 26.25 0.06
C THR A 218 -15.68 25.76 -1.41
N PRO A 219 -14.48 25.46 -1.94
CA PRO A 219 -14.32 24.92 -3.31
C PRO A 219 -15.08 23.62 -3.58
N ALA A 220 -15.33 22.83 -2.53
CA ALA A 220 -16.15 21.62 -2.60
C ALA A 220 -17.62 21.93 -2.96
N ALA A 221 -18.18 23.01 -2.40
CA ALA A 221 -19.52 23.48 -2.78
C ALA A 221 -19.55 24.00 -4.24
N ARG A 222 -18.50 24.70 -4.69
CA ARG A 222 -18.41 25.26 -6.07
C ARG A 222 -18.42 24.18 -7.17
N LEU A 223 -17.62 23.12 -7.03
CA LEU A 223 -17.58 22.02 -8.01
C LEU A 223 -18.90 21.21 -8.05
N LEU A 224 -19.51 20.98 -6.88
CA LEU A 224 -20.84 20.36 -6.79
C LEU A 224 -21.90 21.19 -7.53
N THR A 225 -21.82 22.53 -7.45
CA THR A 225 -22.70 23.44 -8.18
C THR A 225 -22.51 23.40 -9.70
N LEU A 226 -21.28 23.38 -10.22
CA LEU A 226 -21.04 23.29 -11.68
C LEU A 226 -21.54 21.97 -12.27
N LYS A 227 -21.28 20.85 -11.58
CA LYS A 227 -21.79 19.54 -11.99
C LYS A 227 -23.32 19.48 -11.97
N ALA A 228 -23.96 20.06 -10.95
CA ALA A 228 -25.42 20.16 -10.88
C ALA A 228 -26.01 21.00 -12.03
N ARG A 229 -25.30 22.04 -12.50
CA ARG A 229 -25.74 22.86 -13.63
C ARG A 229 -25.65 22.15 -14.99
N LEU A 230 -24.53 21.47 -15.27
CA LEU A 230 -24.37 20.70 -16.52
C LEU A 230 -25.40 19.55 -16.60
N LEU A 231 -25.57 18.79 -15.51
CA LEU A 231 -26.52 17.67 -15.47
C LEU A 231 -28.00 18.11 -15.47
N GLY A 232 -28.30 19.32 -14.97
CA GLY A 232 -29.65 19.86 -14.96
C GLY A 232 -30.05 20.61 -16.23
N GLY A 233 -29.17 20.72 -17.24
CA GLY A 233 -29.40 21.55 -18.42
C GLY A 233 -29.49 23.06 -18.12
N LEU A 234 -28.96 23.50 -16.97
CA LEU A 234 -29.14 24.87 -16.44
C LEU A 234 -28.08 25.86 -16.96
N ALA A 235 -27.25 25.47 -17.93
CA ALA A 235 -26.20 26.29 -18.55
C ALA A 235 -25.79 25.73 -19.92
N SER A 236 -25.25 26.56 -20.82
CA SER A 236 -24.82 26.13 -22.16
C SER A 236 -23.44 25.42 -22.15
N PRO A 237 -23.17 24.48 -23.08
CA PRO A 237 -21.91 23.74 -23.12
C PRO A 237 -20.67 24.62 -23.20
N ARG A 238 -20.69 25.71 -23.99
CA ARG A 238 -19.56 26.65 -24.12
C ARG A 238 -19.26 27.37 -22.80
N ILE A 239 -20.28 27.78 -22.05
CA ILE A 239 -20.12 28.43 -20.75
C ILE A 239 -19.56 27.43 -19.73
N VAL A 240 -20.05 26.19 -19.73
CA VAL A 240 -19.51 25.13 -18.87
C VAL A 240 -18.07 24.80 -19.24
N ALA A 241 -17.74 24.69 -20.54
CA ALA A 241 -16.38 24.44 -21.03
C ALA A 241 -15.41 25.53 -20.59
N GLN A 242 -15.78 26.80 -20.71
CA GLN A 242 -14.94 27.94 -20.30
C GLN A 242 -14.78 28.01 -18.78
N ALA A 243 -15.85 27.84 -18.01
CA ALA A 243 -15.80 27.83 -16.55
C ALA A 243 -14.98 26.65 -16.01
N ALA A 244 -15.06 25.49 -16.65
CA ALA A 244 -14.29 24.31 -16.30
C ALA A 244 -12.81 24.44 -16.74
N ALA A 245 -12.53 24.91 -17.96
CA ALA A 245 -11.16 25.20 -18.40
C ALA A 245 -10.46 26.25 -17.50
N GLY A 246 -11.20 27.23 -16.97
CA GLY A 246 -10.69 28.17 -15.97
C GLY A 246 -10.26 27.48 -14.66
N LEU A 247 -11.06 26.53 -14.16
CA LEU A 247 -10.71 25.71 -12.99
C LEU A 247 -9.63 24.64 -13.29
N GLY A 248 -9.46 24.26 -14.56
CA GLY A 248 -8.38 23.39 -15.04
C GLY A 248 -7.04 24.12 -15.14
N ALA A 249 -7.06 25.41 -15.51
CA ALA A 249 -5.90 26.28 -15.59
C ALA A 249 -5.42 26.80 -14.22
N ASP A 250 -6.33 26.93 -13.25
CA ASP A 250 -6.04 27.35 -11.87
C ASP A 250 -5.03 26.40 -11.20
N ARG A 251 -3.82 26.90 -10.93
CA ARG A 251 -2.71 26.14 -10.35
C ARG A 251 -2.81 25.95 -8.83
N GLU A 252 -3.71 26.67 -8.14
CA GLU A 252 -3.97 26.50 -6.71
C GLU A 252 -4.92 25.31 -6.45
N LEU A 253 -5.69 24.90 -7.47
CA LEU A 253 -6.49 23.69 -7.42
C LEU A 253 -5.62 22.42 -7.56
N ALA A 254 -5.86 21.46 -6.67
CA ALA A 254 -5.19 20.17 -6.69
C ALA A 254 -5.35 19.46 -8.07
N PRO A 255 -4.33 18.72 -8.57
CA PRO A 255 -4.35 18.09 -9.90
C PRO A 255 -5.62 17.30 -10.23
N ALA A 256 -6.15 16.52 -9.27
CA ALA A 256 -7.39 15.77 -9.45
C ALA A 256 -8.62 16.67 -9.70
N ARG A 257 -8.67 17.90 -9.17
CA ARG A 257 -9.75 18.87 -9.44
C ARG A 257 -9.55 19.56 -10.79
N ARG A 258 -8.30 19.83 -11.19
CA ARG A 258 -7.97 20.38 -12.51
C ARG A 258 -8.34 19.42 -13.64
N LEU A 259 -7.96 18.14 -13.50
CA LEU A 259 -8.34 17.09 -14.46
C LEU A 259 -9.87 16.89 -14.54
N GLN A 260 -10.57 16.91 -13.40
CA GLN A 260 -12.04 16.87 -13.40
C GLN A 260 -12.65 18.04 -14.17
N ALA A 261 -11.98 19.20 -14.21
CA ALA A 261 -12.43 20.37 -14.93
C ALA A 261 -12.07 20.30 -16.44
N ASP A 262 -10.84 19.88 -16.80
CA ASP A 262 -10.45 19.69 -18.20
C ASP A 262 -11.27 18.59 -18.90
N GLN A 263 -11.70 17.56 -18.18
CA GLN A 263 -12.63 16.54 -18.70
C GLN A 263 -14.03 17.11 -18.97
N ILE A 264 -14.55 17.94 -18.06
CA ILE A 264 -15.81 18.67 -18.27
C ILE A 264 -15.70 19.63 -19.48
N ALA A 265 -14.51 20.16 -19.77
CA ALA A 265 -14.27 20.98 -20.96
C ALA A 265 -14.18 20.16 -22.25
N TRP A 266 -13.41 19.06 -22.29
CA TRP A 266 -13.31 18.19 -23.48
C TRP A 266 -14.67 17.59 -23.89
N GLN A 267 -15.45 17.11 -22.92
CA GLN A 267 -16.82 16.60 -23.14
C GLN A 267 -17.77 17.65 -23.75
N ALA A 268 -17.45 18.94 -23.64
CA ALA A 268 -18.23 20.02 -24.26
C ALA A 268 -17.77 20.38 -25.68
N PHE A 269 -16.54 20.04 -26.08
CA PHE A 269 -15.98 20.35 -27.42
C PHE A 269 -16.17 19.22 -28.45
N GLU A 270 -16.10 17.95 -28.04
CA GLU A 270 -16.20 16.77 -28.91
C GLU A 270 -17.45 16.80 -29.82
N ASN A 271 -18.55 17.35 -29.31
CA ASN A 271 -19.85 17.39 -29.98
C ASN A 271 -19.96 18.29 -31.23
N ARG A 272 -18.89 18.99 -31.69
CA ARG A 272 -19.00 20.11 -32.68
C ARG A 272 -17.82 20.32 -33.67
N ASN A 273 -17.01 19.31 -34.04
CA ASN A 273 -15.97 19.40 -35.11
C ASN A 273 -14.79 20.40 -34.91
N HIS A 274 -14.44 20.76 -33.68
CA HIS A 274 -13.33 21.68 -33.36
C HIS A 274 -11.98 20.95 -33.23
N TRP A 275 -11.35 20.59 -34.35
CA TRP A 275 -10.23 19.63 -34.37
C TRP A 275 -8.89 20.15 -33.84
N HIS A 276 -8.53 21.41 -34.05
CA HIS A 276 -7.30 21.99 -33.47
C HIS A 276 -7.42 22.13 -31.95
N GLU A 277 -8.57 22.59 -31.47
CA GLU A 277 -8.88 22.75 -30.05
C GLU A 277 -8.98 21.39 -29.35
N ALA A 278 -9.51 20.37 -30.03
CA ALA A 278 -9.51 18.99 -29.56
C ALA A 278 -8.07 18.44 -29.42
N LEU A 279 -7.21 18.62 -30.42
CA LEU A 279 -5.80 18.19 -30.35
C LEU A 279 -5.05 18.88 -29.19
N GLY A 280 -5.22 20.20 -29.00
CA GLY A 280 -4.62 20.92 -27.88
C GLY A 280 -5.15 20.49 -26.51
N MET A 281 -6.44 20.15 -26.40
CA MET A 281 -6.99 19.56 -25.17
C MET A 281 -6.49 18.13 -24.94
N LEU A 282 -6.29 17.34 -26.01
CA LEU A 282 -5.73 15.99 -25.94
C LEU A 282 -4.26 16.01 -25.48
N GLU A 283 -3.43 16.92 -25.97
CA GLU A 283 -2.07 17.13 -25.47
C GLU A 283 -2.07 17.44 -23.96
N ARG A 284 -2.96 18.32 -23.49
CA ARG A 284 -3.12 18.62 -22.05
C ARG A 284 -3.62 17.44 -21.23
N ILE A 285 -4.57 16.67 -21.76
CA ILE A 285 -5.10 15.46 -21.10
C ILE A 285 -4.00 14.38 -21.02
N LEU A 286 -3.21 14.18 -22.07
CA LEU A 286 -2.09 13.22 -22.07
C LEU A 286 -0.99 13.65 -21.09
N ALA A 287 -0.66 14.94 -21.02
CA ALA A 287 0.28 15.48 -20.05
C ALA A 287 -0.22 15.28 -18.60
N LEU A 288 -1.48 15.59 -18.31
CA LEU A 288 -2.07 15.44 -16.97
C LEU A 288 -2.33 13.98 -16.58
N ALA A 289 -2.75 13.11 -17.51
CA ALA A 289 -2.97 11.69 -17.27
C ALA A 289 -1.65 10.92 -17.05
N SER A 290 -0.52 11.50 -17.45
CA SER A 290 0.81 11.01 -17.13
C SER A 290 1.26 11.36 -15.69
N GLU A 291 0.50 12.20 -14.95
CA GLU A 291 0.76 12.44 -13.53
C GLU A 291 0.24 11.28 -12.66
N PRO A 292 1.04 10.75 -11.71
CA PRO A 292 0.59 9.67 -10.82
C PRO A 292 -0.50 10.09 -9.81
N ALA A 293 -0.86 11.38 -9.77
CA ALA A 293 -1.93 11.94 -8.95
C ALA A 293 -3.32 11.87 -9.61
N THR A 294 -3.41 11.41 -10.87
CA THR A 294 -4.66 11.35 -11.63
C THR A 294 -5.10 9.91 -11.89
N HIS A 295 -6.36 9.60 -11.59
CA HIS A 295 -6.93 8.25 -11.70
C HIS A 295 -7.75 8.02 -13.00
N LEU A 296 -7.52 8.80 -14.06
CA LEU A 296 -8.22 8.63 -15.35
C LEU A 296 -7.22 8.56 -16.51
N ALA A 297 -7.45 7.60 -17.42
CA ALA A 297 -6.60 7.32 -18.58
C ALA A 297 -7.24 7.85 -19.89
N PRO A 298 -6.44 8.12 -20.95
CA PRO A 298 -6.94 8.51 -22.26
C PRO A 298 -7.60 7.33 -23.03
N PRO A 299 -8.50 7.57 -24.01
CA PRO A 299 -9.22 6.51 -24.74
C PRO A 299 -8.37 5.82 -25.83
N ARG A 300 -8.56 4.51 -26.01
CA ARG A 300 -7.78 3.67 -26.97
C ARG A 300 -8.07 3.91 -28.46
N ALA A 301 -9.19 4.51 -28.84
CA ALA A 301 -9.56 4.72 -30.26
C ALA A 301 -8.52 5.57 -31.03
N PHE A 302 -7.82 6.44 -30.30
CA PHE A 302 -6.86 7.43 -30.78
C PHE A 302 -5.67 6.86 -31.58
N ALA A 303 -5.28 5.60 -31.38
CA ALA A 303 -4.06 5.02 -32.01
C ALA A 303 -4.26 4.60 -33.47
N ASP A 304 -5.37 3.92 -33.76
CA ASP A 304 -5.70 3.45 -35.10
C ASP A 304 -6.07 4.66 -36.00
N GLU A 305 -6.74 5.69 -35.44
CA GLU A 305 -7.06 6.95 -36.14
C GLU A 305 -5.81 7.74 -36.56
N LEU A 306 -4.81 7.83 -35.69
CA LEU A 306 -3.54 8.51 -36.00
C LEU A 306 -2.76 7.78 -37.11
N TRP A 307 -2.74 6.45 -37.09
CA TRP A 307 -2.09 5.66 -38.16
C TRP A 307 -2.79 5.80 -39.51
N GLN A 308 -4.13 5.79 -39.55
CA GLN A 308 -4.86 6.02 -40.80
C GLN A 308 -4.57 7.42 -41.36
N THR A 309 -4.46 8.41 -40.50
CA THR A 309 -4.11 9.80 -40.87
C THR A 309 -2.70 9.91 -41.46
N LEU A 310 -1.71 9.23 -40.88
CA LEU A 310 -0.35 9.19 -41.43
C LEU A 310 -0.28 8.43 -42.78
N LEU A 311 -1.06 7.35 -42.93
CA LEU A 311 -1.08 6.55 -44.16
C LEU A 311 -1.78 7.26 -45.32
N SER A 312 -2.90 7.96 -45.06
CA SER A 312 -3.63 8.72 -46.08
C SER A 312 -2.81 9.91 -46.59
N GLU A 313 -2.19 10.68 -45.69
CA GLU A 313 -1.31 11.80 -46.05
C GLU A 313 -0.05 11.30 -46.79
N GLY A 314 0.57 10.21 -46.32
CA GLY A 314 1.76 9.63 -46.96
C GLY A 314 1.49 9.16 -48.39
N ALA A 315 0.32 8.56 -48.64
CA ALA A 315 -0.12 8.19 -49.97
C ALA A 315 -0.41 9.41 -50.86
N ALA A 316 -1.06 10.45 -50.32
CA ALA A 316 -1.34 11.69 -51.05
C ALA A 316 -0.04 12.41 -51.48
N LEU A 317 0.95 12.50 -50.58
CA LEU A 317 2.26 13.09 -50.86
C LEU A 317 3.03 12.32 -51.93
N ALA A 318 3.05 10.98 -51.85
CA ALA A 318 3.76 10.15 -52.82
C ALA A 318 3.13 10.17 -54.21
N ASN A 319 1.79 10.22 -54.30
CA ASN A 319 1.08 10.37 -55.57
C ASN A 319 1.42 11.71 -56.25
N ARG A 320 1.46 12.83 -55.51
CA ARG A 320 1.89 14.14 -56.03
C ARG A 320 3.33 14.14 -56.53
N ALA A 321 4.19 13.31 -55.94
CA ALA A 321 5.59 13.15 -56.33
C ALA A 321 5.82 12.06 -57.42
N GLY A 322 4.77 11.48 -58.01
CA GLY A 322 4.87 10.48 -59.07
C GLY A 322 5.51 9.15 -58.65
N LEU A 323 5.48 8.82 -57.35
CA LEU A 323 6.19 7.65 -56.83
C LEU A 323 5.39 6.34 -57.01
N VAL A 324 6.03 5.34 -57.60
CA VAL A 324 5.43 4.00 -57.79
C VAL A 324 5.25 3.29 -56.45
N ARG A 325 4.04 2.77 -56.19
CA ARG A 325 3.71 2.01 -54.99
C ARG A 325 4.51 0.69 -54.93
N GLY A 326 5.08 0.39 -53.76
CA GLY A 326 5.81 -0.87 -53.49
C GLY A 326 7.34 -0.76 -53.56
N LEU A 327 7.88 0.18 -54.35
CA LEU A 327 9.32 0.49 -54.41
C LEU A 327 9.70 1.37 -53.22
N GLY A 328 10.41 0.84 -52.22
CA GLY A 328 10.68 1.58 -50.98
C GLY A 328 11.77 2.66 -51.10
N LYS A 329 12.82 2.41 -51.89
CA LYS A 329 13.96 3.34 -52.04
C LYS A 329 13.57 4.79 -52.44
N PRO A 330 12.76 5.05 -53.50
CA PRO A 330 12.42 6.43 -53.88
C PRO A 330 11.66 7.20 -52.79
N TRP A 331 10.74 6.52 -52.10
CA TRP A 331 9.96 7.08 -50.99
C TRP A 331 10.84 7.41 -49.78
N ILE A 332 11.78 6.51 -49.44
CA ILE A 332 12.77 6.72 -48.37
C ILE A 332 13.66 7.93 -48.68
N THR A 333 14.05 8.12 -49.96
CA THR A 333 14.84 9.28 -50.40
C THR A 333 14.04 10.58 -50.23
N LEU A 334 12.79 10.63 -50.72
CA LEU A 334 11.93 11.81 -50.56
C LEU A 334 11.70 12.17 -49.08
N ALA A 335 11.38 11.18 -48.23
CA ALA A 335 11.21 11.39 -46.80
C ALA A 335 12.48 11.94 -46.13
N THR A 336 13.67 11.53 -46.59
CA THR A 336 14.93 12.03 -46.05
C THR A 336 15.14 13.51 -46.38
N GLY A 337 14.76 13.95 -47.58
CA GLY A 337 14.79 15.36 -47.98
C GLY A 337 13.81 16.25 -47.19
N LEU A 338 12.71 15.69 -46.70
CA LEU A 338 11.68 16.42 -45.95
C LEU A 338 11.90 16.45 -44.43
N SER A 339 12.76 15.57 -43.89
CA SER A 339 12.84 15.29 -42.45
C SER A 339 13.16 16.47 -41.54
N THR A 340 13.83 17.51 -42.05
CA THR A 340 14.22 18.71 -41.30
C THR A 340 13.19 19.85 -41.36
N ARG A 341 12.49 20.02 -42.49
CA ARG A 341 11.54 21.13 -42.71
C ARG A 341 10.08 20.73 -42.48
N HIS A 342 9.73 19.48 -42.81
CA HIS A 342 8.38 18.94 -42.73
C HIS A 342 8.42 17.53 -42.11
N PRO A 343 8.77 17.41 -40.82
CA PRO A 343 8.98 16.11 -40.17
C PRO A 343 7.75 15.21 -40.24
N TRP A 344 6.55 15.78 -40.13
CA TRP A 344 5.29 15.03 -40.24
C TRP A 344 5.07 14.46 -41.65
N ALA A 345 5.40 15.20 -42.71
CA ALA A 345 5.34 14.70 -44.09
C ALA A 345 6.37 13.57 -44.34
N ALA A 346 7.58 13.71 -43.79
CA ALA A 346 8.59 12.65 -43.81
C ALA A 346 8.13 11.40 -43.05
N LEU A 347 7.49 11.58 -41.89
CA LEU A 347 6.88 10.51 -41.09
C LEU A 347 5.80 9.75 -41.87
N SER A 348 4.88 10.47 -42.51
CA SER A 348 3.81 9.90 -43.32
C SER A 348 4.34 9.08 -44.51
N LEU A 349 5.39 9.55 -45.19
CA LEU A 349 6.06 8.77 -46.25
C LEU A 349 6.74 7.50 -45.72
N LEU A 350 7.46 7.59 -44.59
CA LEU A 350 8.12 6.43 -43.97
C LEU A 350 7.12 5.40 -43.45
N ALA A 351 5.99 5.86 -42.91
CA ALA A 351 4.86 5.03 -42.48
C ALA A 351 4.35 4.12 -43.61
N VAL A 352 4.12 4.68 -44.80
CA VAL A 352 3.65 3.90 -45.96
C VAL A 352 4.69 2.88 -46.42
N VAL A 353 5.99 3.20 -46.41
CA VAL A 353 7.05 2.24 -46.80
C VAL A 353 7.21 1.12 -45.77
N ALA A 354 7.22 1.46 -44.48
CA ALA A 354 7.34 0.50 -43.39
C ALA A 354 6.18 -0.52 -43.38
N HIS A 355 4.98 -0.06 -43.73
CA HIS A 355 3.78 -0.89 -43.83
C HIS A 355 3.67 -1.66 -45.15
N GLY A 356 3.94 -1.01 -46.30
CA GLY A 356 3.50 -1.47 -47.63
C GLY A 356 4.57 -1.78 -48.68
N SER A 357 5.87 -1.64 -48.41
CA SER A 357 6.89 -2.02 -49.40
C SER A 357 7.03 -3.54 -49.55
N PHE A 358 7.29 -4.04 -50.76
CA PHE A 358 7.54 -5.47 -51.01
C PHE A 358 8.88 -5.96 -50.43
N SER A 359 9.91 -5.10 -50.41
CA SER A 359 11.25 -5.42 -49.90
C SER A 359 11.27 -5.46 -48.37
N ARG A 360 11.68 -6.60 -47.77
CA ARG A 360 11.89 -6.70 -46.31
C ARG A 360 13.00 -5.78 -45.82
N ILE A 361 14.00 -5.50 -46.67
CA ILE A 361 15.10 -4.58 -46.39
C ILE A 361 14.56 -3.16 -46.33
N ASP A 362 13.75 -2.75 -47.30
CA ASP A 362 13.17 -1.40 -47.37
C ASP A 362 12.19 -1.16 -46.21
N ARG A 363 11.35 -2.14 -45.87
CA ARG A 363 10.49 -2.09 -44.67
C ARG A 363 11.31 -1.89 -43.39
N GLY A 364 12.42 -2.62 -43.25
CA GLY A 364 13.33 -2.49 -42.09
C GLY A 364 14.07 -1.15 -42.04
N ALA A 365 14.50 -0.64 -43.19
CA ALA A 365 15.16 0.65 -43.32
C ALA A 365 14.20 1.81 -43.04
N ALA A 366 12.98 1.76 -43.57
CA ALA A 366 11.93 2.75 -43.30
C ALA A 366 11.53 2.75 -41.82
N ALA A 367 11.31 1.58 -41.21
CA ALA A 367 11.03 1.46 -39.78
C ALA A 367 12.15 2.03 -38.91
N SER A 368 13.42 1.79 -39.28
CA SER A 368 14.58 2.35 -38.55
C SER A 368 14.67 3.87 -38.70
N ARG A 369 14.44 4.42 -39.90
CA ARG A 369 14.43 5.87 -40.14
C ARG A 369 13.24 6.56 -39.47
N MET A 370 12.07 5.93 -39.44
CA MET A 370 10.88 6.41 -38.73
C MET A 370 11.15 6.46 -37.23
N ALA A 371 11.72 5.39 -36.66
CA ALA A 371 12.10 5.38 -35.25
C ALA A 371 13.13 6.47 -34.91
N HIS A 372 14.13 6.68 -35.76
CA HIS A 372 15.11 7.75 -35.60
C HIS A 372 14.46 9.14 -35.68
N LEU A 373 13.58 9.40 -36.66
CA LEU A 373 12.91 10.69 -36.81
C LEU A 373 12.00 11.00 -35.61
N LEU A 374 11.22 10.02 -35.15
CA LEU A 374 10.36 10.14 -33.97
C LEU A 374 11.13 10.54 -32.72
N VAL A 375 12.26 9.89 -32.43
CA VAL A 375 13.10 10.19 -31.25
C VAL A 375 13.57 11.66 -31.18
N HIS A 376 13.59 12.38 -32.30
CA HIS A 376 14.01 13.79 -32.38
C HIS A 376 12.84 14.80 -32.37
N LEU A 377 11.58 14.35 -32.25
CA LEU A 377 10.41 15.24 -32.13
C LEU A 377 10.04 15.55 -30.67
N PRO A 378 9.37 16.69 -30.41
CA PRO A 378 8.68 16.94 -29.14
C PRO A 378 7.73 15.78 -28.81
N ASN A 379 7.83 15.23 -27.60
CA ASN A 379 7.08 14.05 -27.13
C ASN A 379 7.24 12.79 -28.03
N GLY A 380 8.26 12.75 -28.87
CA GLY A 380 8.40 11.75 -29.92
C GLY A 380 8.75 10.33 -29.45
N HIS A 381 9.18 10.16 -28.21
CA HIS A 381 9.35 8.86 -27.57
C HIS A 381 8.01 8.19 -27.23
N ASP A 382 7.04 8.97 -26.77
CA ASP A 382 5.69 8.46 -26.47
C ASP A 382 4.96 8.12 -27.76
N LEU A 383 5.13 8.97 -28.78
CA LEU A 383 4.64 8.71 -30.13
C LEU A 383 5.30 7.46 -30.77
N LEU A 384 6.59 7.21 -30.53
CA LEU A 384 7.28 5.98 -30.95
C LEU A 384 6.65 4.74 -30.33
N LEU A 385 6.42 4.75 -29.02
CA LEU A 385 5.78 3.64 -28.31
C LEU A 385 4.37 3.41 -28.85
N PHE A 386 3.56 4.47 -28.93
CA PHE A 386 2.18 4.43 -29.41
C PHE A 386 2.06 3.86 -30.83
N LEU A 387 2.89 4.36 -31.76
CA LEU A 387 2.86 3.91 -33.15
C LEU A 387 3.37 2.47 -33.33
N PHE A 388 4.41 2.04 -32.59
CA PHE A 388 5.02 0.72 -32.81
C PHE A 388 4.48 -0.42 -31.92
N LEU A 389 3.72 -0.12 -30.86
CA LEU A 389 3.28 -1.11 -29.87
C LEU A 389 1.75 -1.26 -29.74
N ASP A 390 0.99 -0.17 -29.88
CA ASP A 390 -0.48 -0.20 -29.70
C ASP A 390 -1.26 -0.39 -31.02
N ALA A 391 -0.61 -0.13 -32.15
CA ALA A 391 -1.24 -0.21 -33.46
C ALA A 391 -1.30 -1.63 -34.04
N ARG A 392 -2.41 -1.95 -34.72
CA ARG A 392 -2.60 -3.22 -35.44
C ARG A 392 -1.60 -3.45 -36.59
N ALA A 393 -0.86 -2.42 -36.99
CA ALA A 393 0.04 -2.41 -38.14
C ALA A 393 1.33 -3.26 -37.98
N ILE A 394 1.74 -3.65 -36.76
CA ILE A 394 3.01 -4.37 -36.51
C ILE A 394 2.78 -5.73 -35.82
N PRO A 395 2.95 -6.87 -36.52
CA PRO A 395 2.47 -8.16 -36.02
C PRO A 395 3.33 -8.89 -34.98
N HIS A 396 4.60 -8.53 -34.74
CA HIS A 396 5.33 -9.02 -33.54
C HIS A 396 6.62 -8.25 -33.21
N PRO A 397 6.86 -7.81 -31.96
CA PRO A 397 8.08 -7.06 -31.57
C PRO A 397 9.41 -7.78 -31.81
N SER A 398 9.44 -9.12 -31.75
CA SER A 398 10.66 -9.90 -32.01
C SER A 398 11.01 -10.00 -33.51
N ARG A 399 10.15 -9.52 -34.41
CA ARG A 399 10.40 -9.43 -35.86
C ARG A 399 11.00 -8.07 -36.27
N LEU A 400 11.07 -7.11 -35.35
CA LEU A 400 11.65 -5.79 -35.58
C LEU A 400 13.17 -5.89 -35.81
N PRO A 401 13.74 -5.01 -36.67
CA PRO A 401 15.19 -4.84 -36.80
C PRO A 401 15.85 -4.61 -35.44
N GLN A 402 17.08 -5.08 -35.25
CA GLN A 402 17.77 -4.96 -33.96
C GLN A 402 17.91 -3.49 -33.52
N THR A 403 18.21 -2.58 -34.44
CA THR A 403 18.25 -1.12 -34.21
C THR A 403 16.94 -0.58 -33.63
N VAL A 404 15.78 -1.00 -34.18
CA VAL A 404 14.47 -0.61 -33.65
C VAL A 404 14.25 -1.25 -32.27
N ARG A 405 14.70 -2.48 -32.04
CA ARG A 405 14.62 -3.13 -30.71
C ARG A 405 15.53 -2.44 -29.67
N GLU A 406 16.67 -1.92 -30.08
CA GLU A 406 17.60 -1.12 -29.25
C GLU A 406 16.98 0.24 -28.90
N HIS A 407 16.46 0.98 -29.88
CA HIS A 407 15.76 2.24 -29.65
C HIS A 407 14.49 2.07 -28.82
N LEU A 408 13.80 0.93 -28.92
CA LEU A 408 12.64 0.62 -28.08
C LEU A 408 13.02 0.12 -26.69
N LEU A 409 14.15 -0.57 -26.47
CA LEU A 409 14.44 -1.22 -25.19
C LEU A 409 14.49 -0.23 -24.02
N THR A 410 15.15 0.91 -24.17
CA THR A 410 15.24 1.90 -23.09
C THR A 410 13.89 2.56 -22.78
N PRO A 411 13.11 3.07 -23.77
CA PRO A 411 11.73 3.52 -23.54
C PRO A 411 10.83 2.42 -22.97
N VAL A 412 10.88 1.18 -23.47
CA VAL A 412 10.08 0.05 -23.00
C VAL A 412 10.37 -0.28 -21.53
N LEU A 413 11.63 -0.23 -21.11
CA LEU A 413 12.02 -0.39 -19.70
C LEU A 413 11.61 0.83 -18.85
N ALA A 414 11.78 2.05 -19.36
CA ALA A 414 11.36 3.28 -18.67
C ALA A 414 9.83 3.35 -18.46
N SER A 415 9.06 2.84 -19.42
CA SER A 415 7.60 2.71 -19.37
C SER A 415 7.12 1.40 -18.70
N GLY A 416 8.00 0.60 -18.09
CA GLY A 416 7.62 -0.59 -17.30
C GLY A 416 7.07 -1.78 -18.09
N HIS A 417 7.33 -1.87 -19.39
CA HIS A 417 6.82 -2.93 -20.26
C HIS A 417 7.73 -4.18 -20.25
N ASP A 418 7.99 -4.77 -19.08
CA ASP A 418 9.03 -5.81 -18.88
C ASP A 418 8.86 -7.06 -19.76
N ARG A 419 7.61 -7.51 -19.97
CA ARG A 419 7.30 -8.64 -20.88
C ARG A 419 7.64 -8.34 -22.34
N LEU A 420 7.59 -7.06 -22.73
CA LEU A 420 8.03 -6.61 -24.05
C LEU A 420 9.55 -6.54 -24.08
N ALA A 421 10.22 -5.97 -23.06
CA ALA A 421 11.67 -5.96 -22.95
C ALA A 421 12.28 -7.38 -23.08
N ALA A 422 11.71 -8.37 -22.38
CA ALA A 422 12.12 -9.77 -22.48
C ALA A 422 11.86 -10.43 -23.85
N ARG A 423 10.87 -9.94 -24.62
CA ARG A 423 10.68 -10.34 -26.03
C ARG A 423 11.68 -9.65 -26.96
N LEU A 424 12.05 -8.39 -26.69
CA LEU A 424 13.05 -7.63 -27.47
C LEU A 424 14.45 -8.26 -27.32
N ILE A 425 14.87 -8.63 -26.11
CA ILE A 425 16.18 -9.26 -25.84
C ILE A 425 16.24 -10.77 -26.15
N ARG A 426 15.17 -11.38 -26.66
CA ARG A 426 15.14 -12.83 -26.95
C ARG A 426 16.20 -13.17 -28.01
N GLY A 427 17.11 -14.08 -27.64
CA GLY A 427 18.24 -14.51 -28.48
C GLY A 427 19.49 -13.64 -28.38
N TRP A 428 19.41 -12.48 -27.71
CA TRP A 428 20.54 -11.55 -27.57
C TRP A 428 21.47 -12.04 -26.44
N ARG A 429 22.56 -12.73 -26.82
CA ARG A 429 23.57 -13.25 -25.87
C ARG A 429 24.75 -12.30 -25.67
N THR A 430 25.22 -11.65 -26.73
CA THR A 430 26.31 -10.66 -26.68
C THR A 430 25.91 -9.42 -25.89
N PRO A 431 26.82 -8.81 -25.12
CA PRO A 431 26.54 -7.54 -24.44
C PRO A 431 26.34 -6.41 -25.47
N PRO A 432 25.51 -5.40 -25.16
CA PRO A 432 25.52 -4.12 -25.87
C PRO A 432 26.93 -3.48 -25.84
N HIS A 433 27.24 -2.67 -26.85
CA HIS A 433 28.55 -2.02 -26.99
C HIS A 433 28.93 -1.24 -25.72
N GLY A 434 30.02 -1.66 -25.05
CA GLY A 434 30.52 -1.04 -23.81
C GLY A 434 30.04 -1.65 -22.49
N MET A 435 29.33 -2.80 -22.48
CA MET A 435 28.89 -3.47 -21.25
C MET A 435 29.73 -4.72 -20.90
N ALA A 436 30.13 -4.86 -19.64
CA ALA A 436 30.90 -6.01 -19.13
C ALA A 436 30.06 -7.30 -19.02
N PRO A 437 30.64 -8.51 -19.23
CA PRO A 437 29.89 -9.77 -19.26
C PRO A 437 29.06 -10.07 -18.01
N VAL A 438 29.65 -10.06 -16.82
CA VAL A 438 28.94 -10.34 -15.54
C VAL A 438 27.81 -9.34 -15.28
N ARG A 439 27.98 -8.07 -15.70
CA ARG A 439 26.92 -7.05 -15.62
C ARG A 439 25.78 -7.37 -16.59
N TRP A 440 26.10 -7.82 -17.79
CA TRP A 440 25.10 -8.23 -18.78
C TRP A 440 24.37 -9.52 -18.39
N GLU A 441 25.04 -10.45 -17.69
CA GLU A 441 24.40 -11.64 -17.12
C GLU A 441 23.38 -11.28 -16.04
N LEU A 442 23.75 -10.41 -15.10
CA LEU A 442 22.82 -9.90 -14.08
C LEU A 442 21.66 -9.10 -14.71
N THR A 443 21.94 -8.20 -15.67
CA THR A 443 20.88 -7.46 -16.39
C THR A 443 19.98 -8.39 -17.22
N ARG A 444 20.53 -9.46 -17.81
CA ARG A 444 19.72 -10.49 -18.47
C ARG A 444 18.92 -11.31 -17.48
N LEU A 445 19.47 -11.65 -16.31
CA LEU A 445 18.75 -12.33 -15.25
C LEU A 445 17.56 -11.46 -14.83
N GLU A 446 17.81 -10.20 -14.45
CA GLU A 446 16.79 -9.18 -14.14
C GLU A 446 15.71 -9.08 -15.24
N ILE A 447 16.07 -8.82 -16.50
CA ILE A 447 15.07 -8.68 -17.59
C ILE A 447 14.30 -9.97 -17.83
N ASN A 448 14.91 -11.16 -17.69
CA ASN A 448 14.19 -12.43 -17.80
C ASN A 448 13.28 -12.68 -16.59
N LEU A 449 13.72 -12.32 -15.39
CA LEU A 449 12.96 -12.38 -14.15
C LEU A 449 11.71 -11.49 -14.26
N TYR A 450 11.84 -10.17 -14.43
CA TYR A 450 10.71 -9.24 -14.62
C TYR A 450 9.88 -9.56 -15.87
N GLY A 451 10.52 -10.07 -16.92
CA GLY A 451 9.89 -10.56 -18.14
C GLY A 451 9.05 -11.84 -18.00
N GLY A 452 8.98 -12.43 -16.81
CA GLY A 452 8.19 -13.64 -16.53
C GLY A 452 8.84 -14.95 -16.97
N GLN A 453 10.10 -14.97 -17.38
CA GLN A 453 10.86 -16.17 -17.77
C GLN A 453 11.41 -16.93 -16.54
N ILE A 454 10.62 -17.00 -15.47
CA ILE A 454 11.00 -17.48 -14.12
C ILE A 454 11.68 -18.87 -14.12
N PRO A 455 11.21 -19.91 -14.84
CA PRO A 455 11.84 -21.22 -14.80
C PRO A 455 13.27 -21.25 -15.35
N ARG A 456 13.60 -20.32 -16.25
CA ARG A 456 14.94 -20.17 -16.81
C ARG A 456 15.88 -19.57 -15.77
N ALA A 457 15.49 -18.42 -15.22
CA ALA A 457 16.32 -17.68 -14.28
C ALA A 457 16.49 -18.41 -12.93
N ARG A 458 15.51 -19.24 -12.51
CA ARG A 458 15.67 -20.16 -11.36
C ARG A 458 16.74 -21.24 -11.58
N ARG A 459 16.96 -21.71 -12.81
CA ARG A 459 18.03 -22.67 -13.10
C ARG A 459 19.40 -21.99 -13.05
N GLU A 460 19.49 -20.82 -13.70
CA GLU A 460 20.68 -19.97 -13.69
C GLU A 460 21.09 -19.67 -12.22
N LEU A 461 20.17 -19.18 -11.36
CA LEU A 461 20.46 -18.88 -9.95
C LEU A 461 20.87 -20.08 -9.07
N ARG A 462 20.29 -21.28 -9.27
CA ARG A 462 20.61 -22.44 -8.44
C ARG A 462 22.04 -22.92 -8.69
N THR A 463 22.43 -22.99 -9.96
CA THR A 463 23.80 -23.35 -10.35
C THR A 463 24.82 -22.42 -9.69
N ASP A 464 24.54 -21.12 -9.60
CA ASP A 464 25.46 -20.15 -8.99
C ASP A 464 25.56 -20.29 -7.45
N LEU A 465 24.47 -20.68 -6.77
CA LEU A 465 24.44 -20.88 -5.31
C LEU A 465 25.22 -22.13 -4.88
N ASP A 466 25.01 -23.25 -5.58
CA ASP A 466 25.58 -24.56 -5.21
C ASP A 466 27.12 -24.57 -5.28
N HIS A 467 27.73 -23.69 -6.09
CA HIS A 467 29.18 -23.58 -6.26
C HIS A 467 29.85 -22.50 -5.38
N CYS A 468 29.13 -21.87 -4.45
CA CYS A 468 29.58 -20.63 -3.78
C CYS A 468 30.14 -20.79 -2.35
N ALA A 469 30.06 -21.97 -1.70
CA ALA A 469 30.40 -22.10 -0.28
C ALA A 469 31.94 -22.14 -0.01
N PRO A 470 32.48 -21.33 0.94
CA PRO A 470 31.83 -20.27 1.71
C PRO A 470 31.63 -19.00 0.86
N CYS A 471 30.47 -18.36 0.92
CA CYS A 471 30.16 -17.19 0.09
C CYS A 471 30.72 -15.88 0.67
N PRO A 472 31.86 -15.32 0.22
CA PRO A 472 32.38 -14.02 0.68
C PRO A 472 31.50 -12.82 0.29
N HIS A 473 30.40 -13.07 -0.42
CA HIS A 473 29.53 -12.07 -1.03
C HIS A 473 28.10 -12.09 -0.46
N GLY A 474 27.93 -12.35 0.83
CA GLY A 474 26.60 -12.37 1.49
C GLY A 474 25.74 -11.11 1.29
N MET A 475 26.32 -9.95 0.95
CA MET A 475 25.57 -8.74 0.57
C MET A 475 25.07 -8.76 -0.89
N ARG A 476 25.73 -9.50 -1.79
CA ARG A 476 25.23 -9.74 -3.16
C ARG A 476 24.11 -10.79 -3.15
N TRP A 477 24.20 -11.80 -2.29
CA TRP A 477 23.13 -12.78 -2.07
C TRP A 477 21.87 -12.20 -1.41
N LEU A 478 22.01 -11.18 -0.55
CA LEU A 478 20.86 -10.39 -0.10
C LEU A 478 20.19 -9.65 -1.27
N GLY A 479 20.97 -9.20 -2.26
CA GLY A 479 20.44 -8.67 -3.53
C GLY A 479 19.60 -9.71 -4.27
N ALA A 480 20.12 -10.93 -4.45
CA ALA A 480 19.40 -12.04 -5.08
C ALA A 480 18.14 -12.48 -4.30
N ALA A 481 18.17 -12.44 -2.95
CA ALA A 481 16.97 -12.63 -2.13
C ALA A 481 15.90 -11.57 -2.46
N PHE A 482 16.29 -10.30 -2.54
CA PHE A 482 15.39 -9.23 -2.94
C PHE A 482 14.92 -9.33 -4.41
N ASP A 483 15.72 -9.88 -5.32
CA ASP A 483 15.26 -10.20 -6.69
C ASP A 483 14.20 -11.31 -6.67
N LEU A 484 14.38 -12.35 -5.85
CA LEU A 484 13.36 -13.39 -5.66
C LEU A 484 12.07 -12.82 -5.03
N GLU A 485 12.17 -11.96 -4.02
CA GLU A 485 11.04 -11.24 -3.42
C GLU A 485 10.28 -10.39 -4.45
N ARG A 486 11.01 -9.67 -5.32
CA ARG A 486 10.46 -8.84 -6.41
C ARG A 486 9.64 -9.64 -7.43
N LEU A 487 9.77 -10.96 -7.43
CA LEU A 487 9.10 -11.88 -8.36
C LEU A 487 8.14 -12.84 -7.66
N HIS A 488 7.85 -12.55 -6.39
CA HIS A 488 6.96 -13.37 -5.56
C HIS A 488 7.48 -14.79 -5.26
N LEU A 489 8.80 -15.02 -5.37
CA LEU A 489 9.47 -16.29 -5.07
C LEU A 489 9.87 -16.39 -3.59
N TYR A 490 8.88 -16.19 -2.72
CA TYR A 490 9.06 -16.02 -1.27
C TYR A 490 9.56 -17.26 -0.52
N ARG A 491 9.25 -18.48 -0.99
CA ARG A 491 9.77 -19.70 -0.34
C ARG A 491 11.30 -19.84 -0.48
N PRO A 492 11.88 -19.72 -1.69
CA PRO A 492 13.34 -19.63 -1.86
C PRO A 492 13.99 -18.47 -1.11
N ALA A 493 13.40 -17.27 -1.14
CA ALA A 493 13.92 -16.09 -0.44
C ALA A 493 13.98 -16.32 1.09
N LEU A 494 12.90 -16.84 1.69
CA LEU A 494 12.82 -17.09 3.13
C LEU A 494 13.86 -18.10 3.62
N ALA A 495 14.11 -19.14 2.83
CA ALA A 495 15.12 -20.14 3.15
C ALA A 495 16.52 -19.49 3.22
N LEU A 496 16.87 -18.66 2.24
CA LEU A 496 18.13 -17.93 2.21
C LEU A 496 18.25 -16.93 3.36
N LEU A 497 17.19 -16.15 3.65
CA LEU A 497 17.18 -15.18 4.76
C LEU A 497 17.34 -15.81 6.14
N ARG A 498 16.72 -16.98 6.38
CA ARG A 498 16.81 -17.68 7.67
C ARG A 498 18.21 -18.21 7.97
N THR A 499 18.90 -18.76 6.98
CA THR A 499 20.32 -19.17 7.12
C THR A 499 21.18 -17.98 7.51
N LEU A 500 21.05 -16.85 6.79
CA LEU A 500 21.76 -15.60 7.10
C LEU A 500 21.46 -15.07 8.52
N ALA A 501 20.24 -15.25 9.02
CA ALA A 501 19.83 -14.77 10.35
C ALA A 501 20.42 -15.58 11.51
N HIS A 502 20.56 -16.91 11.32
CA HIS A 502 21.16 -17.79 12.32
C HIS A 502 22.65 -17.47 12.53
N GLU A 503 23.39 -17.30 11.43
CA GLU A 503 24.82 -16.99 11.41
C GLU A 503 25.18 -15.57 11.91
N ALA A 504 24.20 -14.65 11.92
CA ALA A 504 24.43 -13.27 12.31
C ALA A 504 24.82 -13.14 13.79
N LYS A 505 26.10 -12.87 14.08
CA LYS A 505 26.59 -12.67 15.47
C LYS A 505 26.14 -11.35 16.13
N LYS A 506 25.95 -10.28 15.35
CA LYS A 506 25.61 -8.92 15.88
C LYS A 506 24.09 -8.74 16.02
N ALA A 507 23.65 -8.26 17.19
CA ALA A 507 22.22 -8.04 17.49
C ALA A 507 21.51 -7.14 16.46
N ARG A 508 22.17 -6.07 15.99
CA ARG A 508 21.65 -5.21 14.90
C ARG A 508 21.37 -5.99 13.61
N ARG A 509 22.26 -6.92 13.22
CA ARG A 509 22.08 -7.71 11.99
C ARG A 509 20.98 -8.76 12.14
N ARG A 510 20.81 -9.35 13.34
CA ARG A 510 19.64 -10.18 13.66
C ARG A 510 18.33 -9.39 13.59
N ARG A 511 18.30 -8.19 14.17
CA ARG A 511 17.17 -7.24 14.08
C ARG A 511 16.80 -6.95 12.63
N GLU A 512 17.81 -6.69 11.80
CA GLU A 512 17.65 -6.42 10.37
C GLU A 512 17.08 -7.62 9.60
N LEU A 513 17.59 -8.83 9.86
CA LEU A 513 17.14 -10.05 9.17
C LEU A 513 15.75 -10.54 9.63
N LEU A 514 15.39 -10.36 10.90
CA LEU A 514 14.02 -10.67 11.40
C LEU A 514 12.93 -9.88 10.66
N TYR A 515 13.23 -8.65 10.22
CA TYR A 515 12.29 -7.84 9.44
C TYR A 515 12.08 -8.36 8.01
N TRP A 516 13.13 -8.90 7.38
CA TRP A 516 13.03 -9.50 6.05
C TRP A 516 12.39 -10.89 6.12
N ILE A 517 12.71 -11.68 7.15
CA ILE A 517 11.99 -12.92 7.47
C ILE A 517 10.49 -12.64 7.68
N GLY A 518 10.14 -11.59 8.43
CA GLY A 518 8.76 -11.16 8.60
C GLY A 518 8.10 -10.73 7.29
N GLU A 519 8.84 -10.14 6.35
CA GLU A 519 8.33 -9.84 4.99
C GLU A 519 7.98 -11.13 4.26
N ASP A 520 8.90 -12.08 4.15
CA ASP A 520 8.60 -13.33 3.44
C ASP A 520 7.53 -14.20 4.13
N GLU A 521 7.55 -14.31 5.46
CA GLU A 521 6.49 -15.01 6.21
C GLU A 521 5.11 -14.36 5.98
N SER A 522 5.06 -13.03 5.93
CA SER A 522 3.86 -12.27 5.58
C SER A 522 3.42 -12.61 4.15
N ARG A 523 4.36 -12.63 3.19
CA ARG A 523 4.06 -12.95 1.79
C ARG A 523 3.64 -14.41 1.55
N LEU A 524 4.04 -15.33 2.43
CA LEU A 524 3.61 -16.73 2.41
C LEU A 524 2.28 -16.99 3.15
N GLY A 525 1.67 -15.96 3.75
CA GLY A 525 0.41 -16.09 4.50
C GLY A 525 0.59 -16.56 5.95
N HIS A 526 1.81 -16.61 6.47
CA HIS A 526 2.11 -16.99 7.86
C HIS A 526 1.99 -15.79 8.81
N TRP A 527 0.85 -15.11 8.75
CA TRP A 527 0.62 -13.78 9.31
C TRP A 527 0.93 -13.65 10.81
N ARG A 528 0.62 -14.67 11.62
CA ARG A 528 0.98 -14.67 13.06
C ARG A 528 2.48 -14.71 13.31
N ARG A 529 3.25 -15.48 12.52
CA ARG A 529 4.72 -15.54 12.62
C ARG A 529 5.33 -14.23 12.16
N ALA A 530 4.89 -13.72 11.01
CA ALA A 530 5.32 -12.41 10.52
C ALA A 530 5.09 -11.30 11.55
N ALA A 531 3.91 -11.24 12.19
CA ALA A 531 3.62 -10.29 13.26
C ALA A 531 4.60 -10.43 14.44
N GLU A 532 4.89 -11.65 14.89
CA GLU A 532 5.90 -11.90 15.92
C GLU A 532 7.30 -11.44 15.47
N ASP A 533 7.78 -11.84 14.29
CA ASP A 533 9.11 -11.50 13.77
C ASP A 533 9.31 -9.98 13.63
N TYR A 534 8.29 -9.27 13.16
CA TYR A 534 8.30 -7.81 13.11
C TYR A 534 8.29 -7.16 14.50
N LEU A 535 7.48 -7.66 15.45
CA LEU A 535 7.46 -7.12 16.83
C LEU A 535 8.77 -7.40 17.56
N TRP A 536 9.38 -8.56 17.34
CA TRP A 536 10.73 -8.88 17.83
C TRP A 536 11.77 -7.96 17.19
N SER A 537 11.73 -7.74 15.87
CA SER A 537 12.58 -6.77 15.18
C SER A 537 12.39 -5.34 15.74
N ALA A 538 11.18 -4.95 16.13
CA ALA A 538 10.95 -3.65 16.78
C ALA A 538 11.52 -3.60 18.20
N ALA A 539 11.17 -4.59 19.04
CA ALA A 539 11.33 -4.57 20.50
C ALA A 539 12.67 -5.13 21.02
N MET A 540 13.54 -5.69 20.17
CA MET A 540 14.75 -6.45 20.57
C MET A 540 15.70 -5.74 21.55
N GLN A 541 15.67 -4.41 21.60
CA GLN A 541 16.49 -3.58 22.49
C GLN A 541 15.66 -2.83 23.55
N ASN A 542 14.41 -2.47 23.23
CA ASN A 542 13.49 -1.76 24.13
C ASN A 542 12.04 -2.02 23.65
N PRO A 543 11.11 -2.50 24.50
CA PRO A 543 9.71 -2.73 24.14
C PRO A 543 8.95 -1.48 23.62
N PHE A 544 9.44 -0.29 23.94
CA PHE A 544 8.90 1.01 23.52
C PHE A 544 9.74 1.68 22.44
N ALA A 545 10.71 0.99 21.83
CA ALA A 545 11.52 1.53 20.75
C ALA A 545 10.64 2.10 19.62
N MET A 546 10.97 3.33 19.22
CA MET A 546 10.34 4.09 18.13
C MET A 546 11.40 4.78 17.26
N ASP A 547 12.61 4.21 17.20
CA ASP A 547 13.59 4.58 16.18
C ASP A 547 13.06 4.27 14.76
N PRO A 548 13.63 4.83 13.67
CA PRO A 548 13.11 4.63 12.32
C PRO A 548 12.96 3.16 11.88
N TRP A 549 13.79 2.26 12.41
CA TRP A 549 13.64 0.82 12.20
C TRP A 549 12.45 0.25 12.97
N ALA A 550 12.36 0.54 14.28
CA ALA A 550 11.23 0.11 15.10
C ALA A 550 9.88 0.60 14.54
N GLN A 551 9.81 1.84 14.07
CA GLN A 551 8.60 2.38 13.44
C GLN A 551 8.21 1.57 12.20
N SER A 552 9.18 1.25 11.36
CA SER A 552 8.96 0.46 10.14
C SER A 552 8.54 -0.98 10.46
N ALA A 553 9.19 -1.61 11.44
CA ALA A 553 8.88 -2.96 11.88
C ALA A 553 7.47 -3.06 12.49
N ARG A 554 7.11 -2.17 13.43
CA ARG A 554 5.75 -2.09 14.00
C ARG A 554 4.69 -1.84 12.92
N PHE A 555 4.98 -1.04 11.90
CA PHE A 555 4.02 -0.77 10.83
C PHE A 555 3.70 -2.04 10.03
N LYS A 556 4.71 -2.88 9.78
CA LYS A 556 4.52 -4.19 9.15
C LYS A 556 3.91 -5.22 10.10
N ALA A 557 4.29 -5.22 11.38
CA ALA A 557 3.64 -6.02 12.42
C ALA A 557 2.13 -5.78 12.45
N ALA A 558 1.73 -4.51 12.45
CA ALA A 558 0.33 -4.09 12.40
C ALA A 558 -0.39 -4.74 11.22
N ARG A 559 0.17 -4.70 10.00
CA ARG A 559 -0.41 -5.36 8.82
C ARG A 559 -0.56 -6.86 9.00
N ALA A 560 0.49 -7.53 9.50
CA ALA A 560 0.47 -8.96 9.73
C ALA A 560 -0.56 -9.36 10.81
N LEU A 561 -0.75 -8.54 11.83
CA LEU A 561 -1.80 -8.70 12.84
C LEU A 561 -3.22 -8.64 12.21
N ILE A 562 -3.49 -7.72 11.27
CA ILE A 562 -4.76 -7.69 10.51
C ILE A 562 -5.04 -9.04 9.86
N HIS A 563 -4.08 -9.55 9.08
CA HIS A 563 -4.26 -10.80 8.34
C HIS A 563 -4.27 -12.05 9.25
N ALA A 564 -3.77 -11.93 10.49
CA ALA A 564 -3.85 -12.96 11.52
C ALA A 564 -5.20 -13.02 12.26
N GLY A 565 -6.13 -12.09 11.96
CA GLY A 565 -7.39 -11.90 12.66
C GLY A 565 -7.30 -11.08 13.95
N LEU A 566 -6.15 -10.44 14.21
CA LEU A 566 -5.82 -9.74 15.47
C LEU A 566 -5.97 -8.23 15.27
N TYR A 567 -7.21 -7.81 15.02
CA TYR A 567 -7.52 -6.49 14.48
C TYR A 567 -7.34 -5.35 15.49
N ALA A 568 -7.59 -5.56 16.78
CA ALA A 568 -7.37 -4.52 17.78
C ALA A 568 -5.87 -4.37 18.13
N ASP A 569 -5.09 -5.44 18.01
CA ASP A 569 -3.63 -5.36 18.09
C ASP A 569 -3.03 -4.55 16.95
N ALA A 570 -3.47 -4.81 15.73
CA ALA A 570 -3.08 -4.02 14.57
C ALA A 570 -3.41 -2.53 14.78
N LEU A 571 -4.59 -2.24 15.37
CA LEU A 571 -5.05 -0.89 15.65
C LEU A 571 -4.11 -0.17 16.63
N ARG A 572 -3.75 -0.82 17.75
CA ARG A 572 -2.82 -0.27 18.75
C ARG A 572 -1.41 -0.03 18.21
N GLN A 573 -0.89 -0.92 17.35
CA GLN A 573 0.39 -0.67 16.68
C GLN A 573 0.35 0.64 15.89
N TYR A 574 -0.72 0.86 15.12
CA TYR A 574 -0.88 2.09 14.38
C TYR A 574 -1.07 3.31 15.29
N GLU A 575 -1.89 3.25 16.34
CA GLU A 575 -2.04 4.38 17.27
C GLU A 575 -0.72 4.78 17.95
N GLY A 576 0.11 3.79 18.36
CA GLY A 576 1.45 4.05 18.88
C GLY A 576 2.39 4.69 17.84
N LEU A 577 2.35 4.21 16.59
CA LEU A 577 3.12 4.78 15.48
C LEU A 577 2.67 6.20 15.11
N PHE A 578 1.37 6.48 15.19
CA PHE A 578 0.81 7.79 14.91
C PHE A 578 1.39 8.80 15.88
N ASN A 579 1.38 8.49 17.17
CA ASN A 579 1.90 9.38 18.21
C ASN A 579 3.41 9.60 18.07
N ALA A 580 4.18 8.54 17.79
CA ALA A 580 5.64 8.60 17.73
C ALA A 580 6.24 9.17 16.43
N SER A 581 5.44 9.37 15.37
CA SER A 581 5.99 9.86 14.09
C SER A 581 5.92 11.37 13.95
N SER A 582 7.08 12.04 13.86
CA SER A 582 7.17 13.47 13.55
C SER A 582 6.80 13.79 12.09
N SER A 583 6.73 12.79 11.22
CA SER A 583 6.40 12.98 9.79
C SER A 583 4.87 13.06 9.58
N PRO A 584 4.34 14.18 9.04
CA PRO A 584 2.91 14.31 8.75
C PRO A 584 2.41 13.25 7.77
N ALA A 585 3.22 12.90 6.76
CA ALA A 585 2.89 11.89 5.78
C ALA A 585 2.74 10.48 6.40
N LYS A 586 3.66 10.10 7.31
CA LYS A 586 3.54 8.84 8.04
C LYS A 586 2.30 8.85 8.94
N LYS A 587 2.08 9.93 9.70
CA LYS A 587 0.86 10.12 10.51
C LYS A 587 -0.41 9.93 9.70
N ALA A 588 -0.52 10.50 8.50
CA ALA A 588 -1.69 10.34 7.64
C ALA A 588 -1.91 8.86 7.19
N LEU A 589 -0.85 8.18 6.72
CA LEU A 589 -0.91 6.77 6.33
C LEU A 589 -1.35 5.87 7.50
N ILE A 590 -0.81 6.13 8.69
CA ILE A 590 -1.10 5.39 9.90
C ILE A 590 -2.57 5.62 10.33
N ALA A 591 -3.05 6.88 10.30
CA ALA A 591 -4.44 7.25 10.60
C ALA A 591 -5.47 6.61 9.66
N GLU A 592 -5.10 6.32 8.41
CA GLU A 592 -5.92 5.55 7.48
C GLU A 592 -6.07 4.09 7.93
N LYS A 593 -4.97 3.42 8.30
CA LYS A 593 -5.02 2.02 8.75
C LYS A 593 -5.79 1.84 10.06
N ILE A 594 -5.65 2.80 10.98
CA ILE A 594 -6.50 2.91 12.19
C ILE A 594 -7.99 2.89 11.82
N ARG A 595 -8.38 3.67 10.80
CA ARG A 595 -9.77 3.81 10.36
C ARG A 595 -10.32 2.51 9.74
N HIS A 596 -9.54 1.87 8.87
CA HIS A 596 -9.93 0.58 8.26
C HIS A 596 -10.19 -0.49 9.34
N LEU A 597 -9.35 -0.53 10.38
CA LEU A 597 -9.49 -1.50 11.46
C LEU A 597 -10.69 -1.22 12.35
N LYS A 598 -10.94 0.04 12.71
CA LYS A 598 -12.15 0.45 13.43
C LYS A 598 -13.43 0.07 12.66
N LEU A 599 -13.42 0.17 11.33
CA LEU A 599 -14.55 -0.25 10.50
C LEU A 599 -14.72 -1.78 10.44
N HIS A 600 -13.65 -2.54 10.27
CA HIS A 600 -13.74 -3.99 10.26
C HIS A 600 -14.21 -4.56 11.62
N LEU A 601 -13.69 -4.03 12.72
CA LEU A 601 -14.13 -4.37 14.08
C LEU A 601 -15.65 -4.12 14.27
N ALA A 602 -16.17 -3.00 13.75
CA ALA A 602 -17.60 -2.70 13.78
C ALA A 602 -18.45 -3.68 12.94
N GLN A 603 -17.96 -4.13 11.79
CA GLN A 603 -18.64 -5.14 10.97
C GLN A 603 -18.71 -6.50 11.66
N VAL A 604 -17.62 -6.92 12.31
CA VAL A 604 -17.57 -8.17 13.08
C VAL A 604 -18.56 -8.12 14.25
N ALA A 605 -18.62 -6.99 14.98
CA ALA A 605 -19.62 -6.79 16.04
C ALA A 605 -21.07 -6.91 15.53
N HIS A 606 -21.38 -6.34 14.36
CA HIS A 606 -22.70 -6.46 13.73
C HIS A 606 -23.05 -7.87 13.21
N ALA A 607 -22.06 -8.73 12.94
CA ALA A 607 -22.30 -10.12 12.55
C ALA A 607 -22.59 -10.99 13.78
N VAL A 608 -21.85 -10.79 14.88
CA VAL A 608 -22.08 -11.49 16.15
C VAL A 608 -23.49 -11.20 16.68
N ASN A 609 -23.93 -9.93 16.65
CA ASN A 609 -25.25 -9.51 17.11
C ASN A 609 -26.44 -9.95 16.22
N ARG A 610 -26.22 -10.76 15.16
CA ARG A 610 -27.28 -11.37 14.34
C ARG A 610 -27.38 -12.90 14.49
N HIS A 611 -26.52 -13.48 15.31
CA HIS A 611 -26.44 -14.93 15.56
C HIS A 611 -26.45 -15.29 17.06
N ALA A 612 -26.71 -14.29 17.91
CA ALA A 612 -27.09 -14.41 19.32
C ALA A 612 -28.53 -13.91 19.46
#